data_AF-A0AAQ3M4M3-F1
#
_entry.id   AF-A0AAQ3M4M3-F1
#
_cell.length_a   1.000
_cell.length_b   1.000
_cell.length_c   1.000
_cell.angle_alpha   90.00
_cell.angle_beta   90.00
_cell.angle_gamma   90.00
#
_symmetry.space_group_name_H-M   'P 1'
#
loop_
_entity.id
_entity.type
_entity.pdbx_description
1 polymer ?
#
loop_
_entity_poly.entity_id
_entity_poly.type
_entity_poly.pdbx_seq_one_letter_code
_entity_poly.pdbx_strand_id
1 'polypeptide(L)'
;MASSRKRIRLFHPDYDEPDMLFMLPADDGPLRDKTPYLVVHAAASAIANNRRDGWLSKAQDGSERIEETTPWLEAGDYFYHVPGSDKPWPVVPNFESWSFPHNQGAPSLWRQASEAEAAQASHGPPSMLAEFCRITNRDLPLQTAHIIPAAEKQWFGTNRMDQYGDIDGRMGDSVADTWANRMRLTCDAHTLWDSNKFTIIPNQQEEKDNRLEAVGWRTHRLNEQEGVFKYWHKIPLQPLVGRASEFLYARFVWDIFPLIQGFLHSGPPRRLAIYNQSLSKFEFPMLTKAERRVFTMGQGRGRSASPTKRQRSTQPDDPADSALSDNNVAGLPTLGKENRGVKRARLSSLSRSQDSAVCGIVDSKARSFDDEADFVQRHVRLSRSPDFEPSSEQPRGRRRERV
;
A
#
# COMPACT_ATOMS: atom_id res chain seq x y z
N MET A 1 36.59 2.19 -0.59
CA MET A 1 35.82 1.04 -1.13
C MET A 1 34.39 1.20 -0.65
N ALA A 2 33.42 1.33 -1.55
CA ALA A 2 32.02 1.35 -1.15
C ALA A 2 31.67 -0.05 -0.61
N SER A 3 31.41 -0.16 0.69
CA SER A 3 30.93 -1.41 1.29
C SER A 3 29.67 -1.85 0.54
N SER A 4 29.65 -3.06 0.01
CA SER A 4 28.47 -3.61 -0.66
C SER A 4 27.29 -3.55 0.31
N ARG A 5 26.18 -2.94 -0.10
CA ARG A 5 24.99 -2.81 0.75
C ARG A 5 24.46 -4.20 1.10
N LYS A 6 24.43 -4.48 2.40
CA LYS A 6 23.97 -5.75 2.96
C LYS A 6 22.43 -5.84 2.93
N ARG A 7 21.92 -7.05 2.66
CA ARG A 7 20.51 -7.29 2.33
C ARG A 7 20.03 -8.60 2.96
N ILE A 8 18.73 -8.66 3.23
CA ILE A 8 17.98 -9.90 3.40
C ILE A 8 17.33 -10.21 2.06
N ARG A 9 17.63 -11.37 1.46
CA ARG A 9 17.00 -11.86 0.23
C ARG A 9 16.13 -13.05 0.59
N LEU A 10 14.83 -12.94 0.33
CA LEU A 10 13.90 -14.01 0.60
C LEU A 10 13.53 -14.72 -0.70
N PHE A 11 13.59 -16.04 -0.70
CA PHE A 11 13.33 -16.90 -1.84
C PHE A 11 12.13 -17.81 -1.58
N HIS A 12 11.44 -18.16 -2.66
CA HIS A 12 10.43 -19.21 -2.65
C HIS A 12 11.11 -20.58 -2.77
N PRO A 13 10.91 -21.52 -1.84
CA PRO A 13 11.67 -22.77 -1.82
C PRO A 13 11.28 -23.77 -2.92
N ASP A 14 10.01 -23.76 -3.36
CA ASP A 14 9.48 -24.80 -4.26
C ASP A 14 9.70 -24.56 -5.78
N TYR A 15 10.54 -23.60 -6.18
CA TYR A 15 10.93 -23.43 -7.59
C TYR A 15 12.38 -23.90 -7.79
N ASP A 16 12.67 -24.47 -8.96
CA ASP A 16 13.95 -25.17 -9.25
C ASP A 16 15.18 -24.26 -9.22
N GLU A 17 15.04 -22.98 -9.56
CA GLU A 17 16.08 -21.97 -9.37
C GLU A 17 15.73 -21.06 -8.19
N PRO A 18 16.72 -20.48 -7.48
CA PRO A 18 16.47 -19.56 -6.37
C PRO A 18 15.58 -18.40 -6.83
N ASP A 19 14.30 -18.51 -6.51
CA ASP A 19 13.31 -17.56 -6.98
C ASP A 19 13.02 -16.51 -5.92
N MET A 20 13.69 -15.36 -6.07
CA MET A 20 13.61 -14.29 -5.09
C MET A 20 12.20 -13.71 -5.07
N LEU A 21 11.53 -13.84 -3.93
CA LEU A 21 10.27 -13.19 -3.64
C LEU A 21 10.47 -11.69 -3.49
N PHE A 22 11.30 -11.28 -2.54
CA PHE A 22 11.61 -9.89 -2.28
C PHE A 22 12.96 -9.75 -1.58
N MET A 23 13.38 -8.50 -1.40
CA MET A 23 14.59 -8.15 -0.71
C MET A 23 14.37 -6.93 0.18
N LEU A 24 14.97 -6.96 1.37
CA LEU A 24 14.94 -5.85 2.33
C LEU A 24 16.36 -5.39 2.68
N PRO A 25 16.57 -4.09 2.96
CA PRO A 25 17.83 -3.60 3.49
C PRO A 25 18.13 -4.21 4.88
N ALA A 26 19.38 -4.64 5.08
CA ALA A 26 19.88 -5.07 6.39
C ALA A 26 20.64 -3.92 7.05
N ASP A 27 19.93 -2.90 7.50
CA ASP A 27 20.52 -1.65 8.01
C ASP A 27 20.65 -1.59 9.53
N ASP A 28 20.10 -2.57 10.23
CA ASP A 28 20.11 -2.65 11.68
C ASP A 28 21.45 -3.22 12.20
N GLY A 29 21.68 -3.04 13.50
CA GLY A 29 22.92 -3.45 14.16
C GLY A 29 24.12 -2.52 13.90
N PRO A 30 25.21 -2.67 14.66
CA PRO A 30 26.39 -1.81 14.57
C PRO A 30 27.10 -1.90 13.22
N LEU A 31 26.99 -3.05 12.54
CA LEU A 31 27.63 -3.33 11.26
C LEU A 31 26.71 -3.09 10.06
N ARG A 32 25.49 -2.56 10.27
CA ARG A 32 24.45 -2.41 9.25
C ARG A 32 24.31 -3.69 8.43
N ASP A 33 23.94 -4.74 9.15
CA ASP A 33 23.85 -6.08 8.59
C ASP A 33 22.73 -6.92 9.18
N LYS A 34 21.78 -6.28 9.84
CA LYS A 34 20.64 -6.95 10.43
C LYS A 34 19.32 -6.36 9.96
N THR A 35 18.27 -7.15 10.08
CA THR A 35 16.87 -6.73 9.96
C THR A 35 16.07 -7.47 11.03
N PRO A 36 15.03 -6.87 11.66
CA PRO A 36 14.23 -7.61 12.64
C PRO A 36 13.59 -8.84 12.00
N TYR A 37 13.68 -10.00 12.68
CA TYR A 37 13.12 -11.27 12.19
C TYR A 37 11.63 -11.14 11.87
N LEU A 38 10.88 -10.53 12.79
CA LEU A 38 9.43 -10.40 12.69
C LEU A 38 8.98 -9.58 11.48
N VAL A 39 9.80 -8.66 11.00
CA VAL A 39 9.51 -7.88 9.79
C VAL A 39 9.57 -8.78 8.56
N VAL A 40 10.63 -9.57 8.45
CA VAL A 40 10.82 -10.50 7.32
C VAL A 40 9.75 -11.59 7.35
N HIS A 41 9.47 -12.14 8.53
CA HIS A 41 8.43 -13.17 8.71
C HIS A 41 7.04 -12.61 8.40
N ALA A 42 6.67 -11.43 8.92
CA ALA A 42 5.36 -10.83 8.65
C ALA A 42 5.15 -10.49 7.16
N ALA A 43 6.20 -10.02 6.47
CA ALA A 43 6.18 -9.80 5.03
C ALA A 43 5.96 -11.11 4.27
N ALA A 44 6.75 -12.14 4.59
CA ALA A 44 6.65 -13.45 3.95
C ALA A 44 5.28 -14.10 4.18
N SER A 45 4.77 -14.02 5.40
CA SER A 45 3.46 -14.55 5.78
C SER A 45 2.33 -13.89 5.00
N ALA A 46 2.36 -12.55 4.84
CA ALA A 46 1.36 -11.83 4.05
C ALA A 46 1.38 -12.25 2.57
N ILE A 47 2.58 -12.37 2.00
CA ILE A 47 2.78 -12.86 0.62
C ILE A 47 2.30 -14.31 0.47
N ALA A 48 2.49 -15.14 1.48
CA ALA A 48 2.00 -16.52 1.55
C ALA A 48 0.53 -16.62 1.99
N ASN A 49 -0.30 -15.62 1.67
CA ASN A 49 -1.74 -15.59 1.99
C ASN A 49 -2.05 -15.73 3.49
N ASN A 50 -1.34 -14.96 4.32
CA ASN A 50 -1.46 -14.93 5.79
C ASN A 50 -1.18 -16.28 6.48
N ARG A 51 -0.33 -17.12 5.88
CA ARG A 51 0.15 -18.35 6.50
C ARG A 51 1.20 -18.02 7.54
N ARG A 52 0.79 -17.70 8.77
CA ARG A 52 1.69 -17.34 9.89
C ARG A 52 2.44 -18.51 10.50
N ASP A 53 1.93 -19.71 10.25
CA ASP A 53 2.52 -20.98 10.66
C ASP A 53 3.76 -21.36 9.82
N GLY A 54 4.09 -20.58 8.79
CA GLY A 54 5.34 -20.72 8.06
C GLY A 54 6.58 -20.29 8.86
N TRP A 55 7.75 -20.77 8.44
CA TRP A 55 9.03 -20.47 9.08
C TRP A 55 10.10 -20.04 8.08
N LEU A 56 11.11 -19.33 8.59
CA LEU A 56 12.30 -18.96 7.83
C LEU A 56 13.39 -20.02 7.99
N SER A 57 14.14 -20.29 6.92
CA SER A 57 15.34 -21.12 6.94
C SER A 57 16.46 -20.53 6.09
N LYS A 58 17.70 -20.95 6.33
CA LYS A 58 18.84 -20.64 5.44
C LYS A 58 18.97 -21.61 4.26
N ALA A 59 18.41 -22.81 4.40
CA ALA A 59 18.44 -23.85 3.39
C ALA A 59 17.10 -23.96 2.64
N GLN A 60 17.17 -24.21 1.32
CA GLN A 60 16.01 -24.35 0.44
C GLN A 60 15.13 -25.56 0.80
N ASP A 61 15.70 -26.61 1.40
CA ASP A 61 14.98 -27.81 1.84
C ASP A 61 14.29 -27.64 3.20
N GLY A 62 14.57 -26.54 3.91
CA GLY A 62 14.02 -26.22 5.23
C GLY A 62 14.78 -26.82 6.42
N SER A 63 15.91 -27.51 6.20
CA SER A 63 16.70 -28.16 7.26
C SER A 63 17.29 -27.17 8.28
N GLU A 64 17.78 -26.01 7.81
CA GLU A 64 18.32 -24.93 8.65
C GLU A 64 17.22 -23.95 9.10
N ARG A 65 16.23 -24.44 9.85
CA ARG A 65 15.14 -23.61 10.40
C ARG A 65 15.68 -22.59 11.40
N ILE A 66 15.14 -21.37 11.32
CA ILE A 66 15.44 -20.27 12.23
C ILE A 66 14.34 -20.19 13.28
N GLU A 67 14.76 -20.17 14.55
CA GLU A 67 13.86 -20.05 15.69
C GLU A 67 13.08 -18.74 15.67
N GLU A 68 11.79 -18.80 15.97
CA GLU A 68 10.90 -17.63 15.99
C GLU A 68 11.29 -16.61 17.08
N THR A 69 11.95 -17.07 18.14
CA THR A 69 12.50 -16.21 19.21
C THR A 69 13.72 -15.42 18.77
N THR A 70 14.24 -15.64 17.56
CA THR A 70 15.36 -14.88 16.98
C THR A 70 14.94 -13.42 16.79
N PRO A 71 15.58 -12.43 17.46
CA PRO A 71 15.16 -11.03 17.31
C PRO A 71 15.60 -10.44 15.96
N TRP A 72 16.76 -10.85 15.46
CA TRP A 72 17.44 -10.25 14.32
C TRP A 72 17.90 -11.32 13.31
N LEU A 73 17.68 -11.05 12.04
CA LEU A 73 18.28 -11.81 10.93
C LEU A 73 19.50 -11.08 10.42
N GLU A 74 20.58 -11.82 10.18
CA GLU A 74 21.78 -11.30 9.54
C GLU A 74 21.59 -11.21 8.02
N ALA A 75 22.32 -10.31 7.36
CA ALA A 75 22.32 -10.20 5.91
C ALA A 75 22.64 -11.54 5.25
N GLY A 76 21.81 -11.98 4.32
CA GLY A 76 21.93 -13.30 3.72
C GLY A 76 20.69 -13.73 2.93
N ASP A 77 20.71 -15.01 2.56
CA ASP A 77 19.67 -15.69 1.78
C ASP A 77 18.83 -16.54 2.70
N TYR A 78 17.52 -16.41 2.53
CA TYR A 78 16.54 -17.08 3.36
C TYR A 78 15.39 -17.61 2.52
N PHE A 79 14.74 -18.65 3.00
CA PHE A 79 13.58 -19.27 2.38
C PHE A 79 12.41 -19.24 3.34
N TYR A 80 11.20 -19.02 2.81
CA TYR A 80 9.97 -19.12 3.60
C TYR A 80 9.21 -20.40 3.27
N HIS A 81 9.03 -21.22 4.29
CA HIS A 81 8.40 -22.53 4.18
C HIS A 81 7.01 -22.50 4.76
N VAL A 82 6.05 -23.11 4.07
CA VAL A 82 4.65 -23.14 4.47
C VAL A 82 4.23 -24.60 4.73
N PRO A 83 4.01 -25.01 5.99
CA PRO A 83 3.73 -26.42 6.31
C PRO A 83 2.41 -26.88 5.70
N GLY A 84 2.35 -28.14 5.25
CA GLY A 84 1.11 -28.74 4.74
C GLY A 84 0.50 -28.03 3.52
N SER A 85 1.22 -27.11 2.87
CA SER A 85 0.81 -26.55 1.59
C SER A 85 1.22 -27.47 0.46
N ASP A 86 0.36 -27.58 -0.53
CA ASP A 86 0.73 -28.02 -1.86
C ASP A 86 1.91 -27.17 -2.38
N LYS A 87 2.80 -27.80 -3.15
CA LYS A 87 4.00 -27.17 -3.73
C LYS A 87 3.80 -26.87 -5.23
N PRO A 88 4.21 -25.70 -5.73
CA PRO A 88 4.65 -24.53 -4.95
C PRO A 88 3.48 -23.93 -4.16
N TRP A 89 3.75 -23.40 -2.97
CA TRP A 89 2.73 -22.68 -2.22
C TRP A 89 2.29 -21.40 -2.96
N PRO A 90 1.01 -21.01 -2.86
CA PRO A 90 0.49 -19.91 -3.68
C PRO A 90 0.90 -18.53 -3.14
N VAL A 91 1.34 -17.66 -4.03
CA VAL A 91 1.76 -16.27 -3.71
C VAL A 91 0.62 -15.28 -3.96
N VAL A 92 0.33 -14.42 -3.00
CA VAL A 92 -0.57 -13.28 -3.21
C VAL A 92 0.13 -12.26 -4.13
N PRO A 93 -0.44 -11.90 -5.28
CA PRO A 93 0.30 -11.15 -6.29
C PRO A 93 0.33 -9.64 -6.06
N ASN A 94 -0.61 -9.10 -5.29
CA ASN A 94 -0.66 -7.68 -4.96
C ASN A 94 -1.57 -7.42 -3.75
N PHE A 95 -1.56 -6.18 -3.27
CA PHE A 95 -2.38 -5.76 -2.13
C PHE A 95 -3.89 -5.90 -2.39
N GLU A 96 -4.36 -5.59 -3.60
CA GLU A 96 -5.77 -5.71 -3.95
C GLU A 96 -6.28 -7.16 -3.85
N SER A 97 -5.43 -8.14 -4.15
CA SER A 97 -5.72 -9.58 -4.04
C SER A 97 -5.52 -10.14 -2.62
N TRP A 98 -4.91 -9.36 -1.72
CA TRP A 98 -4.66 -9.76 -0.35
C TRP A 98 -5.90 -9.57 0.51
N SER A 99 -6.24 -10.56 1.33
CA SER A 99 -7.32 -10.42 2.32
C SER A 99 -6.76 -10.17 3.71
N PHE A 100 -7.34 -9.23 4.46
CA PHE A 100 -6.93 -9.00 5.84
C PHE A 100 -7.33 -10.19 6.74
N PRO A 101 -6.42 -10.76 7.55
CA PRO A 101 -6.71 -11.95 8.34
C PRO A 101 -7.42 -11.60 9.66
N HIS A 102 -8.70 -11.19 9.61
CA HIS A 102 -9.45 -10.73 10.79
C HIS A 102 -9.36 -11.66 12.01
N ASN A 103 -9.52 -12.97 11.78
CA ASN A 103 -9.50 -13.97 12.85
C ASN A 103 -8.12 -14.12 13.51
N GLN A 104 -7.04 -13.74 12.81
CA GLN A 104 -5.69 -13.76 13.36
C GLN A 104 -5.26 -12.37 13.87
N GLY A 105 -5.97 -11.30 13.48
CA GLY A 105 -5.66 -9.90 13.82
C GLY A 105 -4.31 -9.44 13.26
N ALA A 106 -3.79 -8.29 13.72
CA ALA A 106 -2.40 -7.90 13.46
C ALA A 106 -1.40 -8.83 14.19
N PRO A 107 -0.13 -8.93 13.72
CA PRO A 107 0.91 -9.68 14.43
C PRO A 107 1.03 -9.25 15.89
N SER A 108 1.46 -10.16 16.77
CA SER A 108 1.52 -9.93 18.22
C SER A 108 2.27 -8.65 18.59
N LEU A 109 3.41 -8.38 17.95
CA LEU A 109 4.20 -7.18 18.23
C LEU A 109 3.50 -5.88 17.82
N TRP A 110 2.65 -5.90 16.78
CA TRP A 110 1.84 -4.73 16.39
C TRP A 110 0.76 -4.45 17.45
N ARG A 111 0.11 -5.50 17.94
CA ARG A 111 -0.90 -5.38 19.00
C ARG A 111 -0.29 -4.89 20.31
N GLN A 112 0.84 -5.47 20.73
CA GLN A 112 1.57 -5.05 21.93
C GLN A 112 2.01 -3.59 21.87
N ALA A 113 2.45 -3.09 20.70
CA ALA A 113 2.79 -1.68 20.54
C ALA A 113 1.57 -0.76 20.75
N SER A 114 0.42 -1.10 20.15
CA SER A 114 -0.82 -0.35 20.35
C SER A 114 -1.32 -0.42 21.80
N GLU A 115 -1.25 -1.59 22.45
CA GLU A 115 -1.62 -1.78 23.85
C GLU A 115 -0.72 -0.97 24.79
N ALA A 116 0.60 -0.95 24.53
CA ALA A 116 1.56 -0.16 25.30
C ALA A 116 1.28 1.35 25.18
N GLU A 117 0.96 1.85 23.98
CA GLU A 117 0.56 3.24 23.80
C GLU A 117 -0.76 3.57 24.52
N ALA A 118 -1.75 2.67 24.45
CA ALA A 118 -3.03 2.85 25.14
C ALA A 118 -2.86 2.89 26.67
N ALA A 119 -1.99 2.04 27.23
CA ALA A 119 -1.68 2.04 28.66
C ALA A 119 -0.95 3.31 29.13
N GLN A 120 -0.14 3.92 28.25
CA GLN A 120 0.56 5.18 28.54
C GLN A 120 -0.32 6.43 28.34
N ALA A 121 -1.50 6.29 27.74
CA ALA A 121 -2.48 7.36 27.58
C ALA A 121 -3.22 7.66 28.89
N SER A 122 -2.48 8.00 29.95
CA SER A 122 -3.02 8.36 31.29
C SER A 122 -3.73 9.71 31.33
N HIS A 123 -3.74 10.47 30.22
CA HIS A 123 -4.27 11.83 30.11
C HIS A 123 -5.24 11.94 28.94
N GLY A 124 -6.29 11.11 28.95
CA GLY A 124 -7.31 11.09 27.89
C GLY A 124 -6.73 10.82 26.49
N PRO A 125 -7.55 10.85 25.44
CA PRO A 125 -6.99 10.95 24.10
C PRO A 125 -6.13 12.23 24.07
N PRO A 126 -4.86 12.19 23.63
CA PRO A 126 -4.16 13.40 23.25
C PRO A 126 -5.12 14.20 22.40
N SER A 127 -5.32 15.49 22.71
CA SER A 127 -6.23 16.36 21.95
C SER A 127 -6.18 15.95 20.49
N MET A 128 -7.35 15.72 19.89
CA MET A 128 -7.48 15.36 18.48
C MET A 128 -6.73 16.33 17.54
N LEU A 129 -6.28 17.47 18.09
CA LEU A 129 -5.42 18.53 17.59
C LEU A 129 -3.96 18.46 18.06
N ALA A 130 -3.34 17.30 18.31
CA ALA A 130 -1.88 17.27 18.37
C ALA A 130 -1.34 17.62 16.97
N GLU A 131 -1.13 18.93 16.77
CA GLU A 131 -0.71 19.64 15.56
C GLU A 131 0.76 19.38 15.23
N PHE A 132 1.27 18.20 15.52
CA PHE A 132 2.66 17.83 15.25
C PHE A 132 2.73 16.66 14.29
N CYS A 133 3.82 16.62 13.53
CA CYS A 133 4.18 15.46 12.72
C CYS A 133 4.42 14.27 13.64
N ARG A 134 3.76 13.14 13.34
CA ARG A 134 3.89 11.91 14.14
C ARG A 134 5.25 11.23 14.02
N ILE A 135 6.09 11.66 13.08
CA ILE A 135 7.44 11.13 12.89
C ILE A 135 8.48 12.13 13.41
N THR A 136 8.43 13.39 12.98
CA THR A 136 9.48 14.37 13.26
C THR A 136 9.21 15.24 14.48
N ASN A 137 8.01 15.17 15.07
CA ASN A 137 7.54 16.02 16.16
C ASN A 137 7.60 17.54 15.86
N ARG A 138 7.56 17.91 14.58
CA ARG A 138 7.55 19.32 14.12
C ARG A 138 6.12 19.78 13.88
N ASP A 139 5.85 21.07 14.06
CA ASP A 139 4.54 21.72 13.93
C ASP A 139 4.23 22.29 12.54
N LEU A 140 5.21 22.45 11.64
CA LEU A 140 5.02 23.21 10.40
C LEU A 140 5.81 22.67 9.17
N PRO A 141 5.28 22.86 7.95
CA PRO A 141 3.87 22.74 7.56
C PRO A 141 3.44 21.27 7.54
N LEU A 142 2.24 20.99 8.06
CA LEU A 142 1.72 19.65 8.23
C LEU A 142 0.61 19.30 7.24
N GLN A 143 0.67 18.07 6.76
CA GLN A 143 -0.29 17.44 5.88
C GLN A 143 -0.93 16.25 6.59
N THR A 144 -2.10 15.85 6.10
CA THR A 144 -2.80 14.67 6.58
C THR A 144 -2.57 13.56 5.57
N ALA A 145 -1.94 12.48 6.02
CA ALA A 145 -1.67 11.29 5.24
C ALA A 145 -2.59 10.16 5.67
N HIS A 146 -3.09 9.38 4.72
CA HIS A 146 -3.78 8.13 5.04
C HIS A 146 -2.78 7.04 5.44
N ILE A 147 -3.18 6.19 6.40
CA ILE A 147 -2.38 5.01 6.80
C ILE A 147 -2.55 3.95 5.72
N ILE A 148 -3.76 3.44 5.53
CA ILE A 148 -4.13 2.67 4.34
C ILE A 148 -4.43 3.69 3.23
N PRO A 149 -3.71 3.68 2.10
CA PRO A 149 -3.82 4.72 1.08
C PRO A 149 -5.24 4.93 0.56
N ALA A 150 -5.59 6.17 0.25
CA ALA A 150 -6.92 6.53 -0.26
C ALA A 150 -7.27 5.81 -1.59
N ALA A 151 -6.27 5.42 -2.37
CA ALA A 151 -6.46 4.63 -3.59
C ALA A 151 -7.01 3.21 -3.30
N GLU A 152 -6.79 2.69 -2.09
CA GLU A 152 -7.21 1.34 -1.67
C GLU A 152 -8.57 1.35 -0.97
N LYS A 153 -9.40 2.37 -1.22
CA LYS A 153 -10.71 2.52 -0.57
C LYS A 153 -11.66 1.35 -0.85
N GLN A 154 -11.67 0.86 -2.09
CA GLN A 154 -12.45 -0.32 -2.45
C GLN A 154 -11.97 -1.59 -1.71
N TRP A 155 -10.65 -1.77 -1.61
CA TRP A 155 -10.06 -2.85 -0.83
C TRP A 155 -10.47 -2.75 0.65
N PHE A 156 -10.43 -1.53 1.20
CA PHE A 156 -10.78 -1.24 2.60
C PHE A 156 -12.21 -1.71 2.94
N GLY A 157 -13.21 -1.36 2.11
CA GLY A 157 -14.59 -1.81 2.34
C GLY A 157 -14.80 -3.30 2.11
N THR A 158 -14.22 -3.83 1.03
CA THR A 158 -14.34 -5.27 0.71
C THR A 158 -13.74 -6.14 1.82
N ASN A 159 -12.65 -5.68 2.43
CA ASN A 159 -11.99 -6.32 3.57
C ASN A 159 -12.55 -5.87 4.92
N ARG A 160 -13.72 -5.22 4.99
CA ARG A 160 -14.38 -4.83 6.26
C ARG A 160 -13.43 -4.19 7.27
N MET A 161 -12.53 -3.35 6.80
CA MET A 161 -11.54 -2.69 7.65
C MET A 161 -12.19 -1.61 8.53
N ASP A 162 -13.43 -1.24 8.25
CA ASP A 162 -14.25 -0.33 9.05
C ASP A 162 -14.46 -0.81 10.49
N GLN A 163 -14.40 -2.11 10.76
CA GLN A 163 -14.52 -2.67 12.12
C GLN A 163 -13.41 -2.22 13.09
N TYR A 164 -12.30 -1.68 12.56
CA TYR A 164 -11.17 -1.20 13.35
C TYR A 164 -11.12 0.33 13.48
N GLY A 165 -12.04 1.06 12.83
CA GLY A 165 -12.17 2.51 12.98
C GLY A 165 -13.12 2.87 14.12
N ASP A 166 -12.97 4.07 14.69
CA ASP A 166 -13.93 4.61 15.66
C ASP A 166 -15.22 5.03 14.95
N ILE A 167 -16.37 4.58 15.46
CA ILE A 167 -17.65 4.58 14.73
C ILE A 167 -18.65 5.53 15.39
N ASP A 168 -18.61 6.79 14.96
CA ASP A 168 -19.75 7.74 15.04
C ASP A 168 -20.86 7.35 14.01
N GLY A 169 -21.28 6.09 13.99
CA GLY A 169 -22.29 5.55 13.07
C GLY A 169 -21.88 5.41 11.59
N ARG A 170 -20.59 5.58 11.25
CA ARG A 170 -20.04 5.37 9.88
C ARG A 170 -19.66 3.91 9.62
N MET A 171 -19.95 3.39 8.43
CA MET A 171 -19.62 2.01 8.04
C MET A 171 -18.98 1.94 6.64
N GLY A 172 -18.28 0.84 6.37
CA GLY A 172 -17.61 0.55 5.10
C GLY A 172 -16.61 1.63 4.67
N ASP A 173 -16.59 1.94 3.38
CA ASP A 173 -15.67 2.90 2.75
C ASP A 173 -15.70 4.30 3.36
N SER A 174 -16.81 4.69 4.02
CA SER A 174 -16.89 5.98 4.69
C SER A 174 -15.93 6.10 5.89
N VAL A 175 -15.51 4.96 6.45
CA VAL A 175 -14.52 4.89 7.54
C VAL A 175 -13.09 5.07 7.02
N ALA A 176 -12.81 4.74 5.76
CA ALA A 176 -11.48 4.90 5.16
C ALA A 176 -10.98 6.36 5.18
N ASP A 177 -11.90 7.32 5.21
CA ASP A 177 -11.62 8.76 5.27
C ASP A 177 -11.75 9.37 6.67
N THR A 178 -11.95 8.54 7.69
CA THR A 178 -11.99 9.00 9.09
C THR A 178 -10.58 9.28 9.61
N TRP A 179 -10.54 9.91 10.78
CA TRP A 179 -9.30 10.23 11.47
C TRP A 179 -8.54 8.97 11.92
N ALA A 180 -9.23 7.84 12.12
CA ALA A 180 -8.64 6.57 12.54
C ALA A 180 -7.65 6.02 11.49
N ASN A 181 -7.93 6.24 10.20
CA ASN A 181 -7.05 5.86 9.09
C ASN A 181 -6.13 7.01 8.65
N ARG A 182 -5.89 8.03 9.49
CA ARG A 182 -5.10 9.21 9.13
C ARG A 182 -4.10 9.62 10.21
N MET A 183 -2.97 10.15 9.76
CA MET A 183 -1.92 10.72 10.63
C MET A 183 -1.38 12.03 10.06
N ARG A 184 -0.84 12.88 10.94
CA ARG A 184 -0.23 14.18 10.56
C ARG A 184 1.25 13.98 10.28
N LEU A 185 1.71 14.48 9.15
CA LEU A 185 3.09 14.37 8.67
C LEU A 185 3.58 15.73 8.14
N THR A 186 4.88 16.02 8.27
CA THR A 186 5.50 17.11 7.49
C THR A 186 5.49 16.76 5.99
N CYS A 187 5.59 17.77 5.12
CA CYS A 187 5.53 17.57 3.67
C CYS A 187 6.56 16.54 3.13
N ASP A 188 7.78 16.58 3.67
CA ASP A 188 8.85 15.62 3.35
C ASP A 188 8.52 14.20 3.84
N ALA A 189 8.06 14.05 5.09
CA ALA A 189 7.62 12.78 5.65
C ALA A 189 6.47 12.17 4.84
N HIS A 190 5.47 12.99 4.50
CA HIS A 190 4.31 12.56 3.73
C HIS A 190 4.69 12.09 2.32
N THR A 191 5.57 12.84 1.64
CA THR A 191 6.06 12.46 0.31
C THR A 191 6.79 11.11 0.34
N LEU A 192 7.63 10.89 1.35
CA LEU A 192 8.37 9.64 1.52
C LEU A 192 7.47 8.47 1.93
N TRP A 193 6.47 8.74 2.77
CA TRP A 193 5.43 7.80 3.18
C TRP A 193 4.66 7.29 1.97
N ASP A 194 4.02 8.19 1.21
CA ASP A 194 3.18 7.85 0.05
C ASP A 194 3.95 7.21 -1.11
N SER A 195 5.29 7.37 -1.14
CA SER A 195 6.16 6.75 -2.15
C SER A 195 6.89 5.50 -1.65
N ASN A 196 6.39 4.90 -0.57
CA ASN A 196 6.85 3.65 0.04
C ASN A 196 8.35 3.65 0.36
N LYS A 197 8.89 4.81 0.79
CA LYS A 197 10.34 4.90 1.04
C LYS A 197 10.75 4.28 2.36
N PHE A 198 9.86 4.36 3.32
CA PHE A 198 9.93 3.67 4.59
C PHE A 198 8.54 3.17 4.96
N THR A 199 8.47 2.26 5.91
CA THR A 199 7.25 1.79 6.55
C THR A 199 7.32 2.01 8.06
N ILE A 200 6.24 1.73 8.78
CA ILE A 200 6.18 1.81 10.24
C ILE A 200 6.03 0.40 10.79
N ILE A 201 6.94 0.00 11.66
CA ILE A 201 6.95 -1.30 12.32
C ILE A 201 7.07 -1.10 13.84
N PRO A 202 6.52 -2.01 14.66
CA PRO A 202 6.83 -2.03 16.06
C PRO A 202 8.22 -2.62 16.24
N ASN A 203 8.93 -2.15 17.26
CA ASN A 203 10.25 -2.64 17.57
C ASN A 203 10.38 -2.84 19.08
N GLN A 204 10.94 -3.98 19.48
CA GLN A 204 11.38 -4.18 20.86
C GLN A 204 12.63 -3.34 21.05
N GLN A 205 12.64 -2.46 22.03
CA GLN A 205 13.83 -1.67 22.30
C GLN A 205 14.94 -2.60 22.80
N GLU A 206 16.15 -2.44 22.26
CA GLU A 206 17.33 -3.13 22.79
C GLU A 206 17.47 -2.76 24.27
N GLU A 207 17.68 -3.74 25.15
CA GLU A 207 17.92 -3.51 26.57
C GLU A 207 19.03 -2.47 26.73
N LYS A 208 18.64 -1.26 27.13
CA LYS A 208 19.55 -0.25 27.66
C LYS A 208 19.30 -0.14 29.15
N ASP A 209 20.36 -0.28 29.93
CA ASP A 209 20.37 -0.07 31.38
C ASP A 209 19.38 -0.92 32.19
N ASN A 210 19.24 -2.22 31.88
CA ASN A 210 18.42 -3.17 32.66
C ASN A 210 16.93 -2.78 32.78
N ARG A 211 16.45 -1.88 31.91
CA ARG A 211 15.03 -1.52 31.78
C ARG A 211 14.49 -2.15 30.51
N LEU A 212 13.52 -3.06 30.66
CA LEU A 212 12.68 -3.48 29.56
C LEU A 212 11.88 -2.26 29.09
N GLU A 213 12.40 -1.57 28.07
CA GLU A 213 11.67 -0.46 27.46
C GLU A 213 10.50 -1.01 26.63
N ALA A 214 9.36 -0.33 26.74
CA ALA A 214 8.10 -0.74 26.12
C ALA A 214 8.23 -0.85 24.58
N VAL A 215 7.45 -1.75 23.98
CA VAL A 215 7.35 -1.87 22.53
C VAL A 215 6.84 -0.55 21.95
N GLY A 216 7.50 -0.03 20.92
CA GLY A 216 7.14 1.25 20.30
C GLY A 216 7.28 1.24 18.79
N TRP A 217 6.57 2.17 18.13
CA TRP A 217 6.58 2.31 16.67
C TRP A 217 7.84 3.03 16.19
N ARG A 218 8.45 2.50 15.13
CA ARG A 218 9.60 3.11 14.46
C ARG A 218 9.45 3.06 12.94
N THR A 219 10.03 4.04 12.27
CA THR A 219 10.19 3.98 10.82
C THR A 219 11.26 2.95 10.43
N HIS A 220 11.04 2.21 9.35
CA HIS A 220 12.01 1.26 8.79
C HIS A 220 12.12 1.42 7.28
N ARG A 221 13.35 1.38 6.76
CA ARG A 221 13.64 1.73 5.38
C ARG A 221 13.38 0.53 4.47
N LEU A 222 12.73 0.76 3.33
CA LEU A 222 12.41 -0.31 2.37
C LEU A 222 13.24 -0.30 1.10
N ASN A 223 13.97 0.78 0.82
CA ASN A 223 14.77 0.93 -0.39
C ASN A 223 16.24 1.24 -0.06
N GLU A 224 17.06 1.39 -1.10
CA GLU A 224 18.50 1.59 -0.92
C GLU A 224 18.95 3.06 -0.82
N GLN A 225 18.02 4.01 -0.76
CA GLN A 225 18.39 5.43 -0.73
C GLN A 225 19.05 5.77 0.60
N GLU A 226 20.30 6.23 0.55
CA GLU A 226 21.10 6.50 1.75
C GLU A 226 20.54 7.68 2.56
N GLY A 227 19.93 8.66 1.89
CA GLY A 227 19.24 9.76 2.58
C GLY A 227 18.06 9.28 3.44
N VAL A 228 17.32 8.27 2.97
CA VAL A 228 16.22 7.66 3.74
C VAL A 228 16.79 6.91 4.95
N PHE A 229 17.91 6.22 4.80
CA PHE A 229 18.57 5.59 5.95
C PHE A 229 19.00 6.62 6.98
N LYS A 230 19.77 7.63 6.55
CA LYS A 230 20.37 8.61 7.44
C LYS A 230 19.33 9.42 8.22
N TYR A 231 18.21 9.77 7.59
CA TYR A 231 17.25 10.73 8.14
C TYR A 231 15.88 10.15 8.47
N TRP A 232 15.58 8.90 8.10
CA TRP A 232 14.23 8.34 8.23
C TRP A 232 14.22 6.87 8.68
N HIS A 233 15.36 6.26 8.98
CA HIS A 233 15.40 4.90 9.54
C HIS A 233 15.47 4.95 11.07
N LYS A 234 14.70 4.07 11.75
CA LYS A 234 14.60 3.97 13.21
C LYS A 234 14.15 5.24 13.93
N ILE A 235 13.41 6.13 13.27
CA ILE A 235 12.83 7.27 13.98
C ILE A 235 11.70 6.75 14.88
N PRO A 236 11.74 6.99 16.21
CA PRO A 236 10.62 6.70 17.08
C PRO A 236 9.47 7.65 16.79
N LEU A 237 8.26 7.10 16.68
CA LEU A 237 7.08 7.90 16.41
C LEU A 237 6.53 8.53 17.70
N GLN A 238 5.86 9.66 17.53
CA GLN A 238 4.93 10.19 18.53
C GLN A 238 3.73 9.24 18.66
N PRO A 239 3.07 9.20 19.83
CA PRO A 239 1.98 8.24 20.07
C PRO A 239 0.93 8.22 18.97
N LEU A 240 0.56 7.02 18.51
CA LEU A 240 -0.46 6.78 17.48
C LEU A 240 -1.84 6.45 18.08
N VAL A 241 -2.14 7.01 19.26
CA VAL A 241 -3.42 6.80 19.98
C VAL A 241 -4.63 6.92 19.05
N GLY A 242 -5.52 5.94 19.08
CA GLY A 242 -6.73 5.89 18.26
C GLY A 242 -6.51 5.46 16.80
N ARG A 243 -5.31 4.98 16.45
CA ARG A 243 -5.03 4.32 15.17
C ARG A 243 -4.86 2.83 15.46
N ALA A 244 -5.70 2.01 14.82
CA ALA A 244 -5.68 0.57 15.04
C ALA A 244 -4.38 -0.06 14.53
N SER A 245 -3.87 -1.05 15.26
CA SER A 245 -2.69 -1.84 14.87
C SER A 245 -2.88 -2.51 13.50
N GLU A 246 -4.13 -2.81 13.16
CA GLU A 246 -4.60 -3.44 11.94
C GLU A 246 -4.41 -2.54 10.72
N PHE A 247 -4.60 -1.22 10.87
CA PHE A 247 -4.31 -0.27 9.80
C PHE A 247 -2.82 -0.16 9.55
N LEU A 248 -2.01 -0.13 10.61
CA LEU A 248 -0.56 -0.10 10.51
C LEU A 248 0.00 -1.40 9.90
N TYR A 249 -0.57 -2.55 10.25
CA TYR A 249 -0.20 -3.82 9.64
C TYR A 249 -0.61 -3.90 8.17
N ALA A 250 -1.84 -3.49 7.83
CA ALA A 250 -2.28 -3.43 6.44
C ALA A 250 -1.39 -2.50 5.61
N ARG A 251 -0.99 -1.34 6.16
CA ARG A 251 -0.05 -0.45 5.49
C ARG A 251 1.33 -1.10 5.31
N PHE A 252 1.87 -1.74 6.34
CA PHE A 252 3.12 -2.49 6.20
C PHE A 252 3.04 -3.49 5.04
N VAL A 253 1.95 -4.26 4.96
CA VAL A 253 1.73 -5.23 3.87
C VAL A 253 1.61 -4.53 2.51
N TRP A 254 0.88 -3.41 2.42
CA TRP A 254 0.82 -2.58 1.21
C TRP A 254 2.20 -2.12 0.75
N ASP A 255 3.10 -1.77 1.68
CA ASP A 255 4.46 -1.36 1.36
C ASP A 255 5.36 -2.51 0.87
N ILE A 256 5.04 -3.76 1.21
CA ILE A 256 5.81 -4.95 0.82
C ILE A 256 5.46 -5.42 -0.61
N PHE A 257 4.20 -5.35 -1.03
CA PHE A 257 3.78 -5.90 -2.33
C PHE A 257 4.51 -5.31 -3.57
N PRO A 258 4.90 -4.02 -3.61
CA PRO A 258 5.75 -3.52 -4.67
C PRO A 258 7.10 -4.25 -4.80
N LEU A 259 7.60 -4.87 -3.72
CA LEU A 259 8.89 -5.56 -3.70
C LEU A 259 8.85 -6.92 -4.41
N ILE A 260 7.67 -7.53 -4.59
CA ILE A 260 7.53 -8.83 -5.26
C ILE A 260 7.37 -8.75 -6.78
N GLN A 261 7.42 -7.54 -7.36
CA GLN A 261 7.25 -7.34 -8.80
C GLN A 261 8.28 -8.13 -9.63
N GLY A 262 9.53 -8.24 -9.14
CA GLY A 262 10.56 -9.05 -9.78
C GLY A 262 10.13 -10.52 -9.96
N PHE A 263 9.63 -11.14 -8.90
CA PHE A 263 9.09 -12.51 -8.90
C PHE A 263 7.93 -12.69 -9.89
N LEU A 264 7.08 -11.68 -10.02
CA LEU A 264 5.91 -11.69 -10.90
C LEU A 264 6.26 -11.46 -12.37
N HIS A 265 7.34 -10.74 -12.68
CA HIS A 265 7.74 -10.41 -14.06
C HIS A 265 8.67 -11.43 -14.71
N SER A 266 9.36 -12.26 -13.93
CA SER A 266 10.35 -13.21 -14.41
C SER A 266 9.99 -14.66 -14.05
N GLY A 267 10.80 -15.57 -14.58
CA GLY A 267 10.79 -16.99 -14.22
C GLY A 267 9.61 -17.82 -14.78
N PRO A 268 9.45 -19.05 -14.27
CA PRO A 268 8.43 -20.00 -14.71
C PRO A 268 7.00 -19.54 -14.38
N PRO A 269 5.96 -20.26 -14.83
CA PRO A 269 4.59 -20.05 -14.33
C PRO A 269 4.54 -20.03 -12.81
N ARG A 270 3.69 -19.17 -12.23
CA ARG A 270 3.56 -19.04 -10.77
C ARG A 270 2.20 -19.45 -10.31
N ARG A 271 2.18 -20.15 -9.18
CA ARG A 271 0.95 -20.38 -8.46
C ARG A 271 0.60 -19.14 -7.65
N LEU A 272 -0.52 -18.51 -7.95
CA LEU A 272 -0.95 -17.28 -7.30
C LEU A 272 -2.22 -17.49 -6.47
N ALA A 273 -2.32 -16.84 -5.32
CA ALA A 273 -3.54 -16.77 -4.52
C ALA A 273 -4.38 -15.58 -4.98
N ILE A 274 -5.52 -15.85 -5.62
CA ILE A 274 -6.42 -14.81 -6.15
C ILE A 274 -7.78 -14.97 -5.46
N TYR A 275 -8.26 -13.90 -4.83
CA TYR A 275 -9.58 -13.90 -4.22
C TYR A 275 -10.66 -13.72 -5.29
N ASN A 276 -11.49 -14.75 -5.49
CA ASN A 276 -12.65 -14.68 -6.35
C ASN A 276 -13.84 -14.12 -5.54
N GLN A 277 -14.17 -12.85 -5.76
CA GLN A 277 -15.28 -12.18 -5.08
C GLN A 277 -16.63 -12.87 -5.32
N SER A 278 -16.89 -13.33 -6.55
CA SER A 278 -18.15 -13.98 -6.93
C SER A 278 -18.37 -15.31 -6.20
N LEU A 279 -17.28 -16.04 -5.92
CA LEU A 279 -17.32 -17.32 -5.23
C LEU A 279 -16.94 -17.21 -3.74
N SER A 280 -16.61 -16.01 -3.28
CA SER A 280 -16.13 -15.71 -1.92
C SER A 280 -15.03 -16.68 -1.44
N LYS A 281 -14.12 -17.05 -2.35
CA LYS A 281 -13.07 -18.04 -2.08
C LYS A 281 -11.77 -17.70 -2.79
N PHE A 282 -10.67 -18.21 -2.27
CA PHE A 282 -9.39 -18.19 -2.97
C PHE A 282 -9.32 -19.26 -4.06
N GLU A 283 -8.74 -18.88 -5.18
CA GLU A 283 -8.30 -19.76 -6.24
C GLU A 283 -6.77 -19.73 -6.31
N PHE A 284 -6.18 -20.87 -6.70
CA PHE A 284 -4.74 -21.07 -6.72
C PHE A 284 -4.22 -21.47 -8.11
N PRO A 285 -4.53 -20.72 -9.18
CA PRO A 285 -4.13 -21.08 -10.53
C PRO A 285 -2.62 -20.97 -10.73
N MET A 286 -2.10 -21.80 -11.64
CA MET A 286 -0.76 -21.66 -12.18
C MET A 286 -0.82 -20.72 -13.39
N LEU A 287 -0.22 -19.54 -13.28
CA LEU A 287 -0.33 -18.49 -14.28
C LEU A 287 0.99 -18.24 -15.01
N THR A 288 0.93 -18.17 -16.32
CA THR A 288 2.05 -17.83 -17.20
C THR A 288 2.47 -16.36 -17.02
N LYS A 289 3.64 -16.00 -17.56
CA LYS A 289 4.13 -14.62 -17.51
C LYS A 289 3.18 -13.61 -18.17
N ALA A 290 2.47 -14.01 -19.23
CA ALA A 290 1.53 -13.13 -19.93
C ALA A 290 0.29 -12.85 -19.06
N GLU A 291 -0.30 -13.90 -18.47
CA GLU A 291 -1.48 -13.80 -17.61
C GLU A 291 -1.20 -13.00 -16.34
N ARG A 292 0.00 -13.14 -15.76
CA ARG A 292 0.37 -12.44 -14.52
C ARG A 292 0.58 -10.94 -14.67
N ARG A 293 0.72 -10.42 -15.90
CA ARG A 293 0.95 -8.98 -16.13
C ARG A 293 -0.15 -8.11 -15.54
N VAL A 294 -1.40 -8.59 -15.53
CA VAL A 294 -2.55 -7.86 -14.99
C VAL A 294 -2.33 -7.41 -13.54
N PHE A 295 -1.68 -8.25 -12.72
CA PHE A 295 -1.45 -7.95 -11.29
C PHE A 295 -0.35 -6.92 -11.05
N THR A 296 0.40 -6.58 -12.10
CA THR A 296 1.56 -5.67 -12.02
C THR A 296 1.27 -4.31 -12.65
N MET A 297 0.15 -4.15 -13.34
CA MET A 297 -0.26 -2.87 -13.91
C MET A 297 -0.76 -1.94 -12.80
N GLY A 298 -0.21 -0.73 -12.72
CA GLY A 298 -0.66 0.29 -11.76
C GLY A 298 -0.10 0.16 -10.32
N GLN A 299 0.49 -0.98 -9.96
CA GLN A 299 1.14 -1.19 -8.66
C GLN A 299 2.31 -0.20 -8.42
N GLY A 300 2.39 0.37 -7.23
CA GLY A 300 3.52 1.23 -6.81
C GLY A 300 3.51 2.66 -7.38
N ARG A 301 2.46 3.08 -8.10
CA ARG A 301 2.27 4.49 -8.46
C ARG A 301 1.38 5.13 -7.40
N GLY A 302 2.02 5.69 -6.37
CA GLY A 302 1.39 6.66 -5.47
C GLY A 302 0.86 7.84 -6.28
N ARG A 303 -0.34 7.70 -6.85
CA ARG A 303 -1.13 8.81 -7.32
C ARG A 303 -1.80 9.35 -6.08
N SER A 304 -1.14 10.29 -5.45
CA SER A 304 -1.81 11.29 -4.61
C SER A 304 -2.88 11.94 -5.49
N ALA A 305 -4.07 11.35 -5.49
CA ALA A 305 -5.25 11.93 -6.10
C ALA A 305 -5.67 13.12 -5.23
N SER A 306 -4.94 14.23 -5.37
CA SER A 306 -5.53 15.52 -5.07
C SER A 306 -6.83 15.63 -5.86
N PRO A 307 -7.96 16.03 -5.24
CA PRO A 307 -9.24 16.12 -5.92
C PRO A 307 -9.09 16.89 -7.23
N THR A 308 -9.55 16.28 -8.32
CA THR A 308 -9.56 16.86 -9.66
C THR A 308 -10.03 18.30 -9.58
N LYS A 309 -9.12 19.23 -9.90
CA LYS A 309 -9.38 20.66 -10.02
C LYS A 309 -10.63 20.82 -10.89
N ARG A 310 -11.75 21.24 -10.30
CA ARG A 310 -13.01 21.46 -11.01
C ARG A 310 -12.70 22.32 -12.25
N GLN A 311 -12.99 21.82 -13.44
CA GLN A 311 -12.94 22.64 -14.64
C GLN A 311 -13.91 23.80 -14.44
N ARG A 312 -13.37 25.01 -14.49
CA ARG A 312 -14.17 26.23 -14.55
C ARG A 312 -14.90 26.20 -15.88
N SER A 313 -16.24 26.25 -15.85
CA SER A 313 -17.05 26.39 -17.06
C SER A 313 -16.64 27.68 -17.78
N THR A 314 -16.02 27.54 -18.95
CA THR A 314 -15.94 28.60 -19.95
C THR A 314 -17.34 28.77 -20.54
N GLN A 315 -18.03 29.84 -20.17
CA GLN A 315 -19.15 30.30 -20.98
C GLN A 315 -18.61 30.94 -22.26
N PRO A 316 -19.26 30.73 -23.42
CA PRO A 316 -18.92 31.44 -24.65
C PRO A 316 -19.40 32.89 -24.55
N ASP A 317 -18.51 33.81 -24.93
CA ASP A 317 -18.88 35.19 -25.27
C ASP A 317 -19.72 35.17 -26.56
N ASP A 318 -20.92 35.74 -26.51
CA ASP A 318 -21.67 36.10 -27.72
C ASP A 318 -21.52 37.61 -28.01
N PRO A 319 -21.50 38.01 -29.30
CA PRO A 319 -21.09 39.33 -29.74
C PRO A 319 -22.24 40.34 -29.77
N ALA A 320 -21.83 41.61 -29.86
CA ALA A 320 -22.59 42.84 -29.79
C ALA A 320 -23.83 42.96 -30.71
N ASP A 321 -24.81 43.77 -30.27
CA ASP A 321 -25.50 44.69 -31.17
C ASP A 321 -25.92 46.02 -30.49
N SER A 322 -25.23 47.06 -30.96
CA SER A 322 -25.57 48.47 -31.23
C SER A 322 -26.94 49.10 -30.89
N ALA A 323 -26.83 50.33 -30.32
CA ALA A 323 -27.54 51.60 -30.64
C ALA A 323 -28.68 52.17 -29.77
N LEU A 324 -28.34 53.33 -29.16
CA LEU A 324 -29.03 54.64 -29.12
C LEU A 324 -30.44 54.79 -28.51
N SER A 325 -30.55 55.61 -27.45
CA SER A 325 -31.18 56.96 -27.54
C SER A 325 -31.14 57.73 -26.21
N ASP A 326 -30.76 59.01 -26.30
CA ASP A 326 -30.84 60.04 -25.26
C ASP A 326 -32.29 60.43 -24.87
N ASN A 327 -32.52 60.80 -23.60
CA ASN A 327 -33.11 62.09 -23.17
C ASN A 327 -33.39 62.17 -21.64
N ASN A 328 -32.71 63.11 -20.95
CA ASN A 328 -33.19 64.22 -20.07
C ASN A 328 -34.41 63.99 -19.12
N VAL A 329 -34.51 64.47 -17.85
CA VAL A 329 -33.99 65.69 -17.20
C VAL A 329 -34.23 65.70 -15.65
N ALA A 330 -33.34 66.40 -14.93
CA ALA A 330 -33.41 67.15 -13.63
C ALA A 330 -33.62 66.53 -12.23
N GLY A 331 -32.69 66.90 -11.30
CA GLY A 331 -32.91 67.00 -9.84
C GLY A 331 -31.64 66.88 -8.95
N LEU A 332 -30.93 67.98 -8.66
CA LEU A 332 -29.75 68.16 -7.74
C LEU A 332 -30.17 68.32 -6.24
N PRO A 333 -29.27 68.51 -5.22
CA PRO A 333 -27.83 68.17 -5.04
C PRO A 333 -27.42 67.61 -3.63
N THR A 334 -26.09 67.40 -3.47
CA THR A 334 -25.22 67.40 -2.23
C THR A 334 -24.93 66.03 -1.58
N LEU A 335 -23.73 65.69 -1.08
CA LEU A 335 -22.45 66.40 -0.84
C LEU A 335 -21.30 65.37 -0.64
N GLY A 336 -20.22 65.52 -1.43
CA GLY A 336 -18.80 65.37 -1.02
C GLY A 336 -18.19 64.01 -0.59
N LYS A 337 -17.22 63.51 -1.37
CA LYS A 337 -15.77 63.58 -1.04
C LYS A 337 -14.93 62.84 -2.10
N GLU A 338 -13.78 63.45 -2.39
CA GLU A 338 -12.93 63.23 -3.54
C GLU A 338 -11.98 62.02 -3.43
N ASN A 339 -11.81 61.37 -4.59
CA ASN A 339 -10.61 60.81 -5.19
C ASN A 339 -9.27 60.89 -4.42
N ARG A 340 -8.52 59.77 -4.47
CA ARG A 340 -7.28 59.67 -5.27
C ARG A 340 -6.81 58.22 -5.38
N GLY A 341 -6.94 57.65 -6.57
CA GLY A 341 -6.19 56.47 -6.99
C GLY A 341 -4.79 56.85 -7.48
N VAL A 342 -3.83 55.95 -7.33
CA VAL A 342 -2.63 55.90 -8.18
C VAL A 342 -2.35 54.44 -8.52
N LYS A 343 -2.67 54.09 -9.77
CA LYS A 343 -2.04 52.98 -10.50
C LYS A 343 -0.62 53.43 -10.86
N ARG A 344 0.40 52.60 -10.64
CA ARG A 344 1.66 52.72 -11.38
C ARG A 344 2.05 51.39 -12.00
N ALA A 345 2.39 51.53 -13.28
CA ALA A 345 2.65 50.49 -14.25
C ALA A 345 4.03 49.85 -14.05
N ARG A 346 4.14 48.67 -14.67
CA ARG A 346 5.36 47.90 -14.93
C ARG A 346 6.45 48.75 -15.60
N LEU A 347 7.70 48.48 -15.23
CA LEU A 347 8.85 48.64 -16.10
C LEU A 347 9.58 47.30 -16.19
N SER A 348 9.61 46.78 -17.41
CA SER A 348 10.46 45.69 -17.88
C SER A 348 11.83 46.23 -18.28
N SER A 349 12.89 45.54 -17.92
CA SER A 349 14.14 45.58 -18.68
C SER A 349 14.78 44.20 -18.73
N LEU A 350 15.07 43.80 -19.95
CA LEU A 350 15.64 42.55 -20.42
C LEU A 350 17.09 42.35 -19.97
N SER A 351 17.45 41.11 -19.64
CA SER A 351 18.64 40.47 -20.21
C SER A 351 18.36 38.98 -20.45
N ARG A 352 18.58 38.58 -21.70
CA ARG A 352 18.70 37.20 -22.22
C ARG A 352 19.99 36.57 -21.60
N SER A 353 20.25 35.25 -21.56
CA SER A 353 19.90 34.15 -22.47
C SER A 353 20.29 32.78 -21.86
N GLN A 354 19.67 31.71 -22.39
CA GLN A 354 20.14 30.31 -22.47
C GLN A 354 20.08 29.52 -21.13
N ASP A 355 19.27 28.47 -20.97
CA ASP A 355 19.16 27.26 -21.81
C ASP A 355 17.73 26.73 -22.02
N SER A 356 17.56 26.07 -23.17
CA SER A 356 16.34 25.46 -23.68
C SER A 356 16.53 23.94 -23.78
N ALA A 357 15.58 23.15 -23.29
CA ALA A 357 15.11 21.90 -23.92
C ALA A 357 13.79 21.47 -23.23
N VAL A 358 12.64 21.89 -23.76
CA VAL A 358 11.71 21.08 -24.58
C VAL A 358 11.04 19.95 -23.78
N CYS A 359 9.82 20.23 -23.30
CA CYS A 359 8.85 19.21 -22.90
C CYS A 359 7.85 19.07 -24.06
N GLY A 360 7.96 17.96 -24.79
CA GLY A 360 7.02 17.58 -25.85
C GLY A 360 5.76 16.97 -25.23
N ILE A 361 4.64 17.64 -25.47
CA ILE A 361 3.28 17.13 -25.23
C ILE A 361 2.98 16.13 -26.35
N VAL A 362 2.59 14.91 -25.99
CA VAL A 362 1.87 14.00 -26.90
C VAL A 362 0.57 13.58 -26.25
N ASP A 363 -0.51 14.10 -26.82
CA ASP A 363 -1.89 13.64 -26.62
C ASP A 363 -1.99 12.15 -26.99
N SER A 364 -2.57 11.36 -26.09
CA SER A 364 -3.11 10.06 -26.46
C SER A 364 -4.44 9.83 -25.75
N LYS A 365 -5.46 9.65 -26.60
CA LYS A 365 -6.87 9.41 -26.28
C LYS A 365 -7.04 8.30 -25.24
N ALA A 366 -7.78 8.59 -24.18
CA ALA A 366 -8.32 7.60 -23.26
C ALA A 366 -9.38 6.74 -23.96
N ARG A 367 -9.21 5.41 -23.91
CA ARG A 367 -10.29 4.44 -24.10
C ARG A 367 -10.91 4.12 -22.74
N SER A 368 -12.22 3.93 -22.72
CA SER A 368 -13.05 3.65 -21.53
C SER A 368 -12.61 2.37 -20.81
N PHE A 369 -12.65 2.40 -19.47
CA PHE A 369 -12.07 1.42 -18.55
C PHE A 369 -13.02 0.28 -18.12
N ASP A 370 -14.23 0.20 -18.68
CA ASP A 370 -15.26 -0.74 -18.20
C ASP A 370 -15.23 -2.13 -18.87
N ASP A 371 -14.46 -2.32 -19.95
CA ASP A 371 -14.46 -3.58 -20.71
C ASP A 371 -13.43 -4.64 -20.24
N GLU A 372 -12.46 -4.28 -19.37
CA GLU A 372 -11.26 -5.09 -19.14
C GLU A 372 -11.32 -5.96 -17.86
N ALA A 373 -12.12 -5.58 -16.87
CA ALA A 373 -12.42 -6.44 -15.71
C ALA A 373 -13.23 -7.69 -16.09
N ASP A 374 -14.05 -7.56 -17.14
CA ASP A 374 -14.88 -8.64 -17.69
C ASP A 374 -14.04 -9.70 -18.43
N PHE A 375 -12.86 -9.33 -18.94
CA PHE A 375 -11.95 -10.23 -19.63
C PHE A 375 -11.34 -11.28 -18.70
N VAL A 376 -10.94 -10.88 -17.47
CA VAL A 376 -10.36 -11.78 -16.46
C VAL A 376 -11.40 -12.81 -15.98
N GLN A 377 -12.65 -12.39 -15.77
CA GLN A 377 -13.74 -13.32 -15.40
C GLN A 377 -14.11 -14.29 -16.54
N ARG A 378 -14.01 -13.86 -17.81
CA ARG A 378 -14.27 -14.72 -18.97
C ARG A 378 -13.17 -15.74 -19.23
N HIS A 379 -11.90 -15.40 -19.02
CA HIS A 379 -10.79 -16.35 -19.22
C HIS A 379 -10.77 -17.47 -18.18
N VAL A 380 -11.12 -17.20 -16.92
CA VAL A 380 -11.27 -18.24 -15.89
C VAL A 380 -12.45 -19.18 -16.17
N ARG A 381 -13.47 -18.73 -16.91
CA ARG A 381 -14.60 -19.58 -17.34
C ARG A 381 -14.29 -20.47 -18.55
N LEU A 382 -13.42 -20.03 -19.46
CA LEU A 382 -13.17 -20.71 -20.74
C LEU A 382 -12.14 -21.85 -20.66
N SER A 383 -11.46 -22.04 -19.54
CA SER A 383 -10.52 -23.16 -19.30
C SER A 383 -11.20 -24.45 -18.83
N ARG A 384 -12.54 -24.56 -18.92
CA ARG A 384 -13.30 -25.79 -18.65
C ARG A 384 -13.99 -26.30 -19.92
N SER A 385 -13.33 -27.22 -20.63
CA SER A 385 -13.98 -28.23 -21.47
C SER A 385 -13.67 -29.61 -20.90
N PRO A 386 -14.67 -30.48 -20.67
CA PRO A 386 -14.45 -31.90 -20.58
C PRO A 386 -14.93 -32.57 -21.86
N ASP A 387 -14.00 -33.01 -22.69
CA ASP A 387 -14.21 -34.14 -23.58
C ASP A 387 -14.27 -35.41 -22.72
N PHE A 388 -15.44 -36.04 -22.62
CA PHE A 388 -15.56 -37.49 -22.42
C PHE A 388 -17.01 -37.96 -22.62
N GLU A 389 -17.28 -38.61 -23.75
CA GLU A 389 -18.44 -39.51 -23.89
C GLU A 389 -18.20 -40.80 -23.09
N PRO A 390 -19.28 -41.44 -22.61
CA PRO A 390 -19.27 -42.90 -22.60
C PRO A 390 -20.51 -43.48 -23.28
N SER A 391 -20.22 -44.31 -24.27
CA SER A 391 -21.09 -45.33 -24.84
C SER A 391 -21.39 -46.42 -23.81
N SER A 392 -22.66 -46.75 -23.62
CA SER A 392 -23.06 -48.08 -23.12
C SER A 392 -24.46 -48.44 -23.62
N GLU A 393 -24.51 -49.22 -24.69
CA GLU A 393 -25.67 -50.01 -25.07
C GLU A 393 -25.84 -51.16 -24.07
N GLN A 394 -27.04 -51.28 -23.48
CA GLN A 394 -27.49 -52.50 -22.82
C GLN A 394 -28.42 -53.27 -23.77
N PRO A 395 -28.30 -54.61 -23.88
CA PRO A 395 -29.42 -55.44 -24.27
C PRO A 395 -30.05 -56.12 -23.06
N ARG A 396 -31.39 -56.15 -23.13
CA ARG A 396 -32.34 -56.81 -22.25
C ARG A 396 -32.15 -58.33 -22.25
N GLY A 397 -32.30 -58.95 -21.08
CA GLY A 397 -32.48 -60.40 -20.95
C GLY A 397 -33.26 -60.78 -19.69
N ARG A 398 -34.56 -61.10 -19.84
CA ARG A 398 -35.41 -61.80 -18.86
C ARG A 398 -35.44 -63.30 -19.19
N ARG A 399 -35.22 -64.18 -18.20
CA ARG A 399 -35.89 -65.50 -17.98
C ARG A 399 -35.26 -66.19 -16.75
N ARG A 400 -36.00 -66.39 -15.65
CA ARG A 400 -36.81 -67.56 -15.24
C ARG A 400 -36.01 -68.75 -14.63
N GLU A 401 -36.29 -68.96 -13.34
CA GLU A 401 -36.61 -70.22 -12.60
C GLU A 401 -35.58 -71.35 -12.35
N ARG A 402 -35.80 -71.94 -11.15
CA ARG A 402 -35.27 -73.16 -10.50
C ARG A 402 -34.00 -72.91 -9.65
N VAL A 403 -33.92 -73.26 -8.36
CA VAL A 403 -34.63 -74.22 -7.49
C VAL A 403 -34.95 -73.56 -6.15
#